data_AF-A0A3D1F0E5-F1
#
_entry.id   AF-A0A3D1F0E5-F1
#
_cell.length_a   1.000
_cell.length_b   1.000
_cell.length_c   1.000
_cell.angle_alpha   90.00
_cell.angle_beta   90.00
_cell.angle_gamma   90.00
#
_symmetry.space_group_name_H-M   'P 1'
#
loop_
_entity.id
_entity.type
_entity.pdbx_description
1 polymer ?
#
loop_
_entity_poly.entity_id
_entity_poly.type
_entity_poly.pdbx_seq_one_letter_code
_entity_poly.pdbx_strand_id
1 'polypeptide(L)'
;MPVDLIACAKERKMKTTKLAICCVIGCVLASTNWLHADDSPINPTANIANQVLEGVVTGIRGMVQIRQSEDDPWVKAENGMKLTQGAEFRTGPRSSVQFKIPPDQTVVLDRLGTIKLLTAVAEHNKIKTDLGMTYGRTRYDIRKAGFEHESTIRSPSSTLSVRGTRVGIQDGAMGFVAWSTQSSVHVFNKDSRQAMTFGEDTGVDSESTGPADQKKQMGTLDPGDTRSRDGAERTLVAGRPGLNPNPGGAGNIFGPGSRPRIQPTLPINNPNFYGFVPGQLRFELSWSNGYGYTSIFAGEGDPPPTTAQSDLDFWVKSPAPGDVIIGTFSLNKTNLSGGIAGEDVTDGNPYASEVIEWKGPTVPTGVFIVGVDGFSIYDSQGNPTNQPYNITVSAKKLTDEYYTPIHEISGTVNDNQTIEHDVTVEFQTQTPSIDE
;
A
#
# COMPACT_ATOMS: atom_id res chain seq x y z
N MET A 1 47.68 26.98 54.53
CA MET A 1 46.97 26.17 55.54
C MET A 1 46.29 25.03 54.79
N PRO A 2 46.79 23.79 54.84
CA PRO A 2 46.22 22.68 54.07
C PRO A 2 45.19 21.92 54.91
N VAL A 3 44.13 21.47 54.25
CA VAL A 3 43.02 20.68 54.80
C VAL A 3 43.29 19.20 54.49
N ASP A 4 43.06 18.37 55.51
CA ASP A 4 43.42 16.96 55.59
C ASP A 4 42.76 16.04 54.55
N LEU A 5 43.60 15.14 54.00
CA LEU A 5 43.25 13.93 53.27
C LEU A 5 43.02 12.79 54.27
N ILE A 6 41.81 12.23 54.35
CA ILE A 6 41.54 10.97 55.06
C ILE A 6 41.32 9.86 54.04
N ALA A 7 42.32 8.97 53.97
CA ALA A 7 42.24 7.67 53.31
C ALA A 7 41.50 6.67 54.23
N CYS A 8 40.52 5.94 53.69
CA CYS A 8 39.93 4.78 54.34
C CYS A 8 40.17 3.55 53.47
N ALA A 9 41.02 2.65 53.97
CA ALA A 9 41.42 1.41 53.32
C ALA A 9 40.80 0.20 54.04
N LYS A 10 40.31 -0.74 53.22
CA LYS A 10 40.58 -2.19 53.33
C LYS A 10 39.93 -2.97 54.48
N GLU A 11 38.99 -3.87 54.13
CA GLU A 11 39.21 -5.30 54.40
C GLU A 11 38.34 -6.23 53.53
N ARG A 12 39.01 -7.13 52.81
CA ARG A 12 38.44 -8.27 52.09
C ARG A 12 38.40 -9.48 53.03
N LYS A 13 37.26 -10.18 53.14
CA LYS A 13 37.23 -11.59 53.51
C LYS A 13 36.42 -12.37 52.47
N MET A 14 37.12 -12.92 51.48
CA MET A 14 36.60 -13.99 50.63
C MET A 14 36.68 -15.30 51.42
N LYS A 15 35.52 -15.90 51.71
CA LYS A 15 35.44 -17.30 52.11
C LYS A 15 35.15 -18.16 50.89
N THR A 16 36.18 -18.88 50.48
CA THR A 16 36.16 -19.95 49.49
C THR A 16 35.54 -21.19 50.14
N THR A 17 34.38 -21.63 49.68
CA THR A 17 33.87 -22.98 49.99
C THR A 17 33.51 -23.66 48.68
N LYS A 18 34.23 -24.74 48.40
CA LYS A 18 34.08 -25.60 47.22
C LYS A 18 32.90 -26.56 47.39
N LEU A 19 32.36 -26.95 46.23
CA LEU A 19 31.84 -28.29 45.90
C LEU A 19 30.46 -28.69 46.45
N ALA A 20 29.46 -28.68 45.56
CA ALA A 20 28.64 -29.87 45.27
C ALA A 20 27.94 -29.70 43.91
N ILE A 21 28.45 -30.42 42.93
CA ILE A 21 27.84 -30.69 41.63
C ILE A 21 26.73 -31.72 41.87
N CYS A 22 25.48 -31.38 41.57
CA CYS A 22 24.41 -32.34 41.27
C CYS A 22 23.32 -31.68 40.42
N CYS A 23 23.13 -32.25 39.22
CA CYS A 23 21.98 -32.17 38.32
C CYS A 23 20.67 -31.63 38.92
N VAL A 24 20.11 -30.57 38.33
CA VAL A 24 18.87 -30.66 37.53
C VAL A 24 18.94 -29.56 36.46
N ILE A 25 19.11 -29.97 35.21
CA ILE A 25 18.85 -29.15 34.03
C ILE A 25 17.33 -28.99 33.96
N GLY A 26 16.83 -27.92 34.58
CA GLY A 26 15.48 -27.42 34.41
C GLY A 26 15.57 -26.07 33.71
N CYS A 27 15.81 -26.09 32.40
CA CYS A 27 15.63 -24.91 31.56
C CYS A 27 14.18 -24.46 31.66
N VAL A 28 13.92 -23.50 32.55
CA VAL A 28 12.67 -22.73 32.56
C VAL A 28 12.66 -21.93 31.27
N LEU A 29 12.07 -22.53 30.23
CA LEU A 29 11.59 -21.84 29.05
C LEU A 29 10.51 -20.89 29.53
N ALA A 30 10.90 -19.66 29.89
CA ALA A 30 9.98 -18.54 30.01
C ALA A 30 9.47 -18.24 28.59
N SER A 31 8.48 -19.02 28.15
CA SER A 31 7.73 -18.77 26.94
C SER A 31 7.06 -17.40 27.09
N THR A 32 7.61 -16.40 26.41
CA THR A 32 6.92 -15.14 26.12
C THR A 32 5.74 -15.45 25.22
N ASN A 33 4.65 -15.96 25.81
CA ASN A 33 3.38 -16.08 25.16
C ASN A 33 2.85 -14.66 25.00
N TRP A 34 3.17 -14.05 23.86
CA TRP A 34 2.38 -12.96 23.31
C TRP A 34 0.98 -13.52 23.17
N LEU A 35 0.10 -13.21 24.13
CA LEU A 35 -1.30 -13.57 24.12
C LEU A 35 -1.87 -13.15 22.76
N HIS A 36 -1.97 -14.12 21.84
CA HIS A 36 -2.76 -13.97 20.65
C HIS A 36 -4.17 -13.71 21.17
N ALA A 37 -4.76 -12.63 20.71
CA ALA A 37 -6.12 -12.29 21.08
C ALA A 37 -6.99 -13.51 20.80
N ASP A 38 -7.75 -13.94 21.81
CA ASP A 38 -8.68 -15.05 21.70
C ASP A 38 -9.63 -14.80 20.51
N ASP A 39 -9.49 -15.60 19.46
CA ASP A 39 -10.28 -15.54 18.23
C ASP A 39 -11.54 -16.41 18.32
N SER A 40 -11.94 -16.80 19.54
CA SER A 40 -13.18 -17.54 19.74
C SER A 40 -14.38 -16.78 19.14
N PRO A 41 -15.23 -17.45 18.34
CA PRO A 41 -16.38 -16.82 17.72
C PRO A 41 -17.37 -16.33 18.78
N ILE A 42 -17.68 -15.04 18.76
CA ILE A 42 -18.69 -14.45 19.64
C ILE A 42 -20.06 -14.88 19.14
N ASN A 43 -20.95 -15.29 20.06
CA ASN A 43 -22.32 -15.65 19.71
C ASN A 43 -23.12 -14.39 19.28
N PRO A 44 -23.55 -14.26 18.01
CA PRO A 44 -24.23 -13.07 17.50
C PRO A 44 -25.65 -12.86 18.05
N THR A 45 -26.19 -13.79 18.84
CA THR A 45 -27.53 -13.65 19.47
C THR A 45 -27.52 -12.98 20.84
N ALA A 46 -26.36 -12.59 21.37
CA ALA A 46 -26.29 -11.87 22.64
C ALA A 46 -26.84 -10.44 22.46
N ASN A 47 -28.01 -10.16 23.04
CA ASN A 47 -28.55 -8.80 23.10
C ASN A 47 -27.80 -8.01 24.18
N ILE A 48 -27.14 -6.91 23.82
CA ILE A 48 -26.49 -6.04 24.80
C ILE A 48 -27.52 -5.05 25.36
N ALA A 49 -27.83 -5.20 26.65
CA ALA A 49 -28.64 -4.25 27.39
C ALA A 49 -27.95 -2.87 27.47
N ASN A 50 -28.75 -1.81 27.58
CA ASN A 50 -28.24 -0.45 27.77
C ASN A 50 -27.40 -0.38 29.05
N GLN A 51 -26.07 -0.33 28.91
CA GLN A 51 -25.14 -0.34 30.04
C GLN A 51 -23.89 0.48 29.76
N VAL A 52 -23.36 1.08 30.83
CA VAL A 52 -22.02 1.68 30.82
C VAL A 52 -21.00 0.56 30.83
N LEU A 53 -20.06 0.60 29.89
CA LEU A 53 -19.00 -0.39 29.77
C LEU A 53 -17.78 0.06 30.58
N GLU A 54 -17.20 -0.86 31.34
CA GLU A 54 -15.92 -0.66 32.04
C GLU A 54 -14.77 -1.17 31.17
N GLY A 55 -13.68 -0.39 31.08
CA GLY A 55 -12.44 -0.88 30.51
C GLY A 55 -11.64 -1.70 31.52
N VAL A 56 -10.75 -2.57 31.05
CA VAL A 56 -9.82 -3.32 31.91
C VAL A 56 -8.41 -3.22 31.35
N VAL A 57 -7.44 -2.85 32.18
CA VAL A 57 -6.03 -2.85 31.81
C VAL A 57 -5.55 -4.28 31.62
N THR A 58 -4.99 -4.61 30.47
CA THR A 58 -4.56 -5.98 30.13
C THR A 58 -3.06 -6.12 29.95
N GLY A 59 -2.35 -5.03 29.66
CA GLY A 59 -0.91 -5.05 29.51
C GLY A 59 -0.29 -3.71 29.89
N ILE A 60 0.83 -3.76 30.62
CA ILE A 60 1.59 -2.58 31.03
C ILE A 60 3.06 -2.84 30.73
N ARG A 61 3.72 -1.83 30.19
CA ARG A 61 5.17 -1.78 30.03
C ARG A 61 5.69 -0.44 30.53
N GLY A 62 6.70 -0.47 31.40
CA GLY A 62 7.35 0.74 31.90
C GLY A 62 6.52 1.50 32.95
N MET A 63 6.62 2.82 32.93
CA MET A 63 5.94 3.72 33.86
C MET A 63 4.61 4.17 33.26
N VAL A 64 3.52 3.66 33.81
CA VAL A 64 2.15 4.02 33.42
C VAL A 64 1.41 4.46 34.68
N GLN A 65 0.72 5.60 34.58
CA GLN A 65 -0.12 6.14 35.63
C GLN A 65 -1.55 6.28 35.12
N ILE A 66 -2.52 6.11 36.02
CA ILE A 66 -3.95 6.20 35.76
C ILE A 66 -4.59 7.05 36.84
N ARG A 67 -5.54 7.90 36.47
CA ARG A 67 -6.50 8.53 37.38
C ARG A 67 -7.93 8.22 36.90
N GLN A 68 -8.86 7.95 37.81
CA GLN A 68 -10.22 7.54 37.44
C GLN A 68 -11.10 8.75 37.06
N SER A 69 -10.84 9.89 37.69
CA SER A 69 -11.42 11.19 37.35
C SER A 69 -10.34 12.28 37.28
N GLU A 70 -10.74 13.48 36.88
CA GLU A 70 -9.83 14.62 36.73
C GLU A 70 -9.28 15.12 38.07
N ASP A 71 -10.03 14.96 39.14
CA ASP A 71 -9.67 15.38 40.51
C ASP A 71 -8.89 14.31 41.27
N ASP A 72 -8.90 13.06 40.79
CA ASP A 72 -8.19 11.96 41.45
C ASP A 72 -6.67 12.06 41.27
N PRO A 73 -5.89 11.63 42.27
CA PRO A 73 -4.45 11.56 42.15
C PRO A 73 -4.03 10.49 41.13
N TRP A 74 -2.90 10.71 40.46
CA TRP A 74 -2.29 9.73 39.58
C TRP A 74 -1.79 8.52 40.36
N VAL A 75 -2.38 7.36 40.12
CA VAL A 75 -1.98 6.07 40.70
C VAL A 75 -1.20 5.26 39.68
N LYS A 76 -0.25 4.43 40.14
CA LYS A 76 0.46 3.50 39.26
C LYS A 76 -0.52 2.49 38.67
N ALA A 77 -0.45 2.26 37.36
CA ALA A 77 -1.29 1.28 36.68
C ALA A 77 -0.93 -0.16 37.09
N GLU A 78 -1.93 -1.03 37.16
CA GLU A 78 -1.79 -2.47 37.37
C GLU A 78 -2.68 -3.26 36.39
N ASN A 79 -2.23 -4.46 36.00
CA ASN A 79 -3.03 -5.33 35.14
C ASN A 79 -4.31 -5.76 35.89
N GLY A 80 -5.45 -5.76 35.21
CA GLY A 80 -6.76 -6.03 35.79
C GLY A 80 -7.44 -4.81 36.42
N MET A 81 -6.78 -3.64 36.45
CA MET A 81 -7.41 -2.42 36.94
C MET A 81 -8.60 -2.05 36.05
N LYS A 82 -9.76 -1.87 36.69
CA LYS A 82 -11.00 -1.42 36.06
C LYS A 82 -10.93 0.06 35.77
N LEU A 83 -11.52 0.46 34.65
CA LEU A 83 -11.46 1.80 34.10
C LEU A 83 -12.89 2.31 33.94
N THR A 84 -13.23 3.35 34.68
CA THR A 84 -14.52 4.02 34.52
C THR A 84 -14.48 5.03 33.38
N GLN A 85 -15.65 5.48 32.94
CA GLN A 85 -15.72 6.67 32.09
C GLN A 85 -15.10 7.86 32.83
N GLY A 86 -14.34 8.68 32.11
CA GLY A 86 -13.52 9.76 32.66
C GLY A 86 -12.09 9.35 32.99
N ALA A 87 -11.76 8.06 33.02
CA ALA A 87 -10.42 7.60 33.35
C ALA A 87 -9.37 8.10 32.36
N GLU A 88 -8.24 8.56 32.87
CA GLU A 88 -7.14 9.11 32.10
C GLU A 88 -5.85 8.33 32.35
N PHE A 89 -5.10 8.12 31.28
CA PHE A 89 -3.85 7.37 31.25
C PHE A 89 -2.72 8.30 30.88
N ARG A 90 -1.56 8.09 31.49
CA ARG A 90 -0.31 8.76 31.12
C ARG A 90 0.82 7.73 31.04
N THR A 91 1.57 7.76 29.94
CA THR A 91 2.74 6.88 29.74
C THR A 91 4.04 7.67 29.79
N GLY A 92 5.06 7.11 30.43
CA GLY A 92 6.41 7.66 30.45
C GLY A 92 7.24 7.34 29.20
N PRO A 93 8.53 7.73 29.18
CA PRO A 93 9.48 7.27 28.17
C PRO A 93 9.52 5.74 28.11
N ARG A 94 9.57 5.17 26.90
CA ARG A 94 9.65 3.71 26.66
C ARG A 94 8.54 2.88 27.34
N SER A 95 7.42 3.53 27.65
CA SER A 95 6.28 2.90 28.33
C SER A 95 5.11 2.70 27.37
N SER A 96 4.23 1.75 27.66
CA SER A 96 3.00 1.52 26.89
C SER A 96 1.94 0.89 27.79
N VAL A 97 0.67 1.17 27.51
CA VAL A 97 -0.47 0.53 28.18
C VAL A 97 -1.44 -0.01 27.15
N GLN A 98 -1.96 -1.19 27.42
CA GLN A 98 -3.00 -1.84 26.65
C GLN A 98 -4.20 -2.07 27.58
N PHE A 99 -5.38 -1.64 27.14
CA PHE A 99 -6.62 -1.91 27.83
C PHE A 99 -7.68 -2.41 26.85
N LYS A 100 -8.63 -3.19 27.37
CA LYS A 100 -9.74 -3.72 26.60
C LYS A 100 -11.05 -3.10 27.08
N ILE A 101 -11.93 -2.78 26.14
CA ILE A 101 -13.31 -2.43 26.43
C ILE A 101 -14.16 -3.61 25.90
N PRO A 102 -14.89 -4.33 26.77
CA PRO A 102 -15.71 -5.45 26.33
C PRO A 102 -16.76 -5.02 25.29
N PRO A 103 -17.12 -5.88 24.33
CA PRO A 103 -16.68 -7.28 24.18
C PRO A 103 -15.33 -7.45 23.47
N ASP A 104 -14.92 -6.55 22.56
CA ASP A 104 -13.88 -6.87 21.57
C ASP A 104 -13.03 -5.66 21.11
N GLN A 105 -13.01 -4.58 21.90
CA GLN A 105 -12.22 -3.38 21.62
C GLN A 105 -10.89 -3.44 22.38
N THR A 106 -9.78 -3.24 21.68
CA THR A 106 -8.45 -3.17 22.27
C THR A 106 -7.78 -1.86 21.92
N VAL A 107 -7.40 -1.09 22.94
CA VAL A 107 -6.71 0.18 22.79
C VAL A 107 -5.29 0.04 23.33
N VAL A 108 -4.31 0.49 22.56
CA VAL A 108 -2.90 0.51 22.94
C VAL A 108 -2.39 1.95 22.86
N LEU A 109 -2.00 2.51 24.00
CA LEU A 109 -1.32 3.79 24.10
C LEU A 109 0.19 3.54 24.23
N ASP A 110 0.97 4.09 23.30
CA ASP A 110 2.43 3.97 23.28
C ASP A 110 3.11 5.01 24.20
N ARG A 111 4.42 5.20 24.03
CA ARG A 111 5.28 6.10 24.82
C ARG A 111 4.84 7.56 24.79
N LEU A 112 5.06 8.26 25.90
CA LEU A 112 4.84 9.70 26.04
C LEU A 112 3.47 10.14 25.52
N GLY A 113 2.42 9.44 25.94
CA GLY A 113 1.06 9.74 25.53
C GLY A 113 0.14 9.96 26.72
N THR A 114 -0.92 10.72 26.47
CA THR A 114 -2.03 10.93 27.40
C THR A 114 -3.35 10.73 26.67
N ILE A 115 -4.20 9.85 27.18
CA ILE A 115 -5.54 9.57 26.64
C ILE A 115 -6.56 9.51 27.78
N LYS A 116 -7.80 9.91 27.51
CA LYS A 116 -8.95 9.89 28.40
C LYS A 116 -10.06 9.06 27.77
N LEU A 117 -10.64 8.13 28.52
CA LEU A 117 -11.83 7.39 28.12
C LEU A 117 -13.06 8.27 28.38
N LEU A 118 -13.54 8.99 27.37
CA LEU A 118 -14.64 9.95 27.55
C LEU A 118 -15.98 9.24 27.70
N THR A 119 -16.24 8.26 26.84
CA THR A 119 -17.51 7.52 26.82
C THR A 119 -17.26 6.09 26.38
N ALA A 120 -17.93 5.15 27.03
CA ALA A 120 -18.00 3.75 26.66
C ALA A 120 -19.36 3.23 27.08
N VAL A 121 -20.31 3.23 26.14
CA VAL A 121 -21.69 2.80 26.38
C VAL A 121 -22.11 1.80 25.31
N ALA A 122 -22.88 0.80 25.70
CA ALA A 122 -23.59 -0.04 24.76
C ALA A 122 -25.07 0.31 24.82
N GLU A 123 -25.65 0.69 23.68
CA GLU A 123 -27.05 1.08 23.56
C GLU A 123 -27.63 0.56 22.25
N HIS A 124 -28.81 -0.04 22.28
CA HIS A 124 -29.53 -0.48 21.06
C HIS A 124 -28.68 -1.36 20.11
N ASN A 125 -27.94 -2.32 20.65
CA ASN A 125 -27.03 -3.19 19.88
C ASN A 125 -25.86 -2.47 19.19
N LYS A 126 -25.57 -1.24 19.62
CA LYS A 126 -24.49 -0.40 19.13
C LYS A 126 -23.58 0.00 20.27
N ILE A 127 -22.28 -0.18 20.08
CA ILE A 127 -21.26 0.17 21.07
C ILE A 127 -20.64 1.50 20.67
N LYS A 128 -20.83 2.50 21.51
CA LYS A 128 -20.30 3.84 21.34
C LYS A 128 -19.12 4.06 22.27
N THR A 129 -17.97 4.32 21.67
CA THR A 129 -16.72 4.57 22.40
C THR A 129 -16.10 5.88 21.92
N ASP A 130 -15.80 6.77 22.85
CA ASP A 130 -15.16 8.06 22.58
C ASP A 130 -13.88 8.19 23.41
N LEU A 131 -12.76 8.38 22.73
CA LEU A 131 -11.44 8.50 23.31
C LEU A 131 -10.90 9.90 23.07
N GLY A 132 -10.55 10.63 24.12
CA GLY A 132 -9.89 11.93 24.05
C GLY A 132 -8.39 11.78 24.21
N MET A 133 -7.60 11.99 23.16
CA MET A 133 -6.15 12.02 23.23
C MET A 133 -5.67 13.47 23.38
N THR A 134 -4.79 13.73 24.35
CA THR A 134 -4.13 15.06 24.47
C THR A 134 -2.91 15.11 23.57
N TYR A 135 -2.09 14.06 23.59
CA TYR A 135 -0.93 13.87 22.70
C TYR A 135 -0.49 12.40 22.79
N GLY A 136 0.34 11.97 21.85
CA GLY A 136 0.96 10.65 21.85
C GLY A 136 0.55 9.82 20.64
N ARG A 137 0.67 8.50 20.76
CA ARG A 137 0.34 7.54 19.72
C ARG A 137 -0.56 6.44 20.26
N THR A 138 -1.72 6.28 19.64
CA THR A 138 -2.72 5.29 20.04
C THR A 138 -3.02 4.38 18.86
N ARG A 139 -3.02 3.06 19.10
CA ARG A 139 -3.59 2.07 18.19
C ARG A 139 -4.92 1.61 18.74
N TYR A 140 -5.91 1.46 17.87
CA TYR A 140 -7.22 1.01 18.23
C TYR A 140 -7.64 -0.13 17.31
N ASP A 141 -7.80 -1.31 17.90
CA ASP A 141 -8.31 -2.51 17.23
C ASP A 141 -9.76 -2.73 17.67
N ILE A 142 -10.67 -2.70 16.70
CA ILE A 142 -12.09 -2.98 16.88
C ILE A 142 -12.43 -4.17 15.98
N ARG A 143 -12.80 -5.29 16.60
CA ARG A 143 -13.36 -6.41 15.86
C ARG A 143 -14.84 -6.13 15.56
N LYS A 144 -15.36 -6.68 14.47
CA LYS A 144 -16.75 -6.50 14.06
C LYS A 144 -17.59 -7.71 14.47
N ALA A 145 -17.46 -8.16 15.71
CA ALA A 145 -17.99 -9.45 16.13
C ALA A 145 -19.47 -9.33 16.58
N GLY A 146 -20.36 -9.07 15.62
CA GLY A 146 -21.81 -9.11 15.81
C GLY A 146 -22.47 -7.82 16.30
N PHE A 147 -21.69 -6.80 16.68
CA PHE A 147 -22.20 -5.50 17.12
C PHE A 147 -21.83 -4.38 16.15
N GLU A 148 -22.67 -3.35 16.09
CA GLU A 148 -22.30 -2.12 15.41
C GLU A 148 -21.38 -1.30 16.32
N HIS A 149 -20.22 -0.90 15.83
CA HIS A 149 -19.29 -0.05 16.57
C HIS A 149 -19.31 1.37 16.00
N GLU A 150 -19.54 2.35 16.86
CA GLU A 150 -19.28 3.76 16.58
C GLU A 150 -18.17 4.21 17.52
N SER A 151 -16.98 4.35 16.96
CA SER A 151 -15.80 4.66 17.74
C SER A 151 -15.15 5.93 17.24
N THR A 152 -14.81 6.82 18.15
CA THR A 152 -14.19 8.10 17.82
C THR A 152 -12.94 8.30 18.67
N ILE A 153 -11.84 8.73 18.03
CA ILE A 153 -10.64 9.22 18.72
C ILE A 153 -10.51 10.70 18.40
N ARG A 154 -10.62 11.55 19.43
CA ARG A 154 -10.45 13.00 19.32
C ARG A 154 -9.04 13.37 19.75
N SER A 155 -8.27 14.00 18.88
CA SER A 155 -6.99 14.62 19.22
C SER A 155 -7.11 16.16 19.13
N PRO A 156 -6.11 16.94 19.56
CA PRO A 156 -6.15 18.39 19.39
C PRO A 156 -6.32 18.82 17.94
N SER A 157 -5.56 18.20 17.02
CA SER A 157 -5.55 18.57 15.59
C SER A 157 -6.56 17.82 14.72
N SER A 158 -7.10 16.69 15.18
CA SER A 158 -7.98 15.87 14.35
C SER A 158 -9.04 15.08 15.13
N THR A 159 -10.01 14.53 14.39
CA THR A 159 -11.00 13.57 14.90
C THR A 159 -11.03 12.38 13.97
N LEU A 160 -10.77 11.18 14.49
CA LEU A 160 -10.80 9.92 13.75
C LEU A 160 -12.07 9.14 14.10
N SER A 161 -12.92 8.89 13.11
CA SER A 161 -14.13 8.08 13.24
C SER A 161 -13.91 6.70 12.62
N VAL A 162 -14.12 5.65 13.42
CA VAL A 162 -13.76 4.26 13.12
C VAL A 162 -15.00 3.37 13.19
N ARG A 163 -15.18 2.52 12.18
CA ARG A 163 -16.27 1.52 12.12
C ARG A 163 -15.72 0.12 11.84
N GLY A 164 -15.31 -0.58 12.90
CA GLY A 164 -14.86 -1.98 12.83
C GLY A 164 -13.55 -2.16 12.05
N THR A 165 -12.43 -1.69 12.60
CA THR A 165 -11.14 -1.65 11.89
C THR A 165 -9.98 -1.56 12.88
N ARG A 166 -8.78 -1.96 12.44
CA ARG A 166 -7.51 -1.63 13.08
C ARG A 166 -6.95 -0.31 12.55
N VAL A 167 -6.92 0.68 13.42
CA VAL A 167 -6.44 2.03 13.10
C VAL A 167 -5.37 2.47 14.07
N GLY A 168 -4.64 3.51 13.69
CA GLY A 168 -3.82 4.25 14.62
C GLY A 168 -3.83 5.73 14.32
N ILE A 169 -3.61 6.50 15.37
CA ILE A 169 -3.44 7.94 15.32
C ILE A 169 -2.26 8.32 16.19
N GLN A 170 -1.43 9.22 15.67
CA GLN A 170 -0.37 9.90 16.39
C GLN A 170 -0.66 11.40 16.31
N ASP A 171 -0.57 12.10 17.43
CA ASP A 171 -0.67 13.56 17.48
C ASP A 171 0.36 14.12 18.46
N GLY A 172 1.06 15.19 18.09
CA GLY A 172 2.08 15.83 18.90
C GLY A 172 2.71 17.03 18.22
N ALA A 173 3.89 17.43 18.67
CA ALA A 173 4.59 18.61 18.15
C ALA A 173 4.94 18.54 16.64
N MET A 174 4.90 17.33 16.07
CA MET A 174 5.20 17.09 14.65
C MET A 174 3.96 17.05 13.75
N GLY A 175 2.80 17.46 14.27
CA GLY A 175 1.51 17.28 13.60
C GLY A 175 0.89 15.92 13.91
N PHE A 176 -0.19 15.60 13.20
CA PHE A 176 -0.85 14.30 13.31
C PHE A 176 -0.57 13.41 12.11
N VAL A 177 -0.65 12.11 12.37
CA VAL A 177 -0.64 11.05 11.37
C VAL A 177 -1.70 10.04 11.77
N ALA A 178 -2.60 9.71 10.85
CA ALA A 178 -3.59 8.67 11.01
C ALA A 178 -3.36 7.57 9.96
N TRP A 179 -3.54 6.32 10.34
CA TRP A 179 -3.38 5.19 9.42
C TRP A 179 -4.37 4.07 9.73
N SER A 180 -4.67 3.27 8.71
CA SER A 180 -5.55 2.11 8.78
C SER A 180 -4.83 0.91 8.19
N THR A 181 -5.09 -0.27 8.76
CA THR A 181 -4.48 -1.53 8.32
C THR A 181 -5.49 -2.54 7.80
N GLN A 182 -6.79 -2.25 7.83
CA GLN A 182 -7.81 -3.25 7.46
C GLN A 182 -9.08 -2.70 6.79
N SER A 183 -9.42 -1.42 6.92
CA SER A 183 -10.70 -0.90 6.41
C SER A 183 -10.71 0.61 6.25
N SER A 184 -11.79 1.16 5.67
CA SER A 184 -12.02 2.58 5.52
C SER A 184 -12.19 3.30 6.86
N VAL A 185 -11.56 4.46 6.98
CA VAL A 185 -11.63 5.34 8.15
C VAL A 185 -11.88 6.76 7.69
N HIS A 186 -12.65 7.51 8.47
CA HIS A 186 -12.86 8.94 8.25
C HIS A 186 -12.05 9.73 9.27
N VAL A 187 -11.23 10.67 8.79
CA VAL A 187 -10.59 11.65 9.66
C VAL A 187 -11.11 13.04 9.31
N PHE A 188 -11.26 13.87 10.33
CA PHE A 188 -11.50 15.28 10.18
C PHE A 188 -10.29 16.03 10.73
N ASN A 189 -9.54 16.69 9.86
CA ASN A 189 -8.45 17.58 10.24
C ASN A 189 -9.06 18.93 10.65
N LYS A 190 -8.87 19.34 11.91
CA LYS A 190 -9.45 20.57 12.46
C LYS A 190 -8.72 21.81 11.96
N ASP A 191 -7.40 21.70 11.74
CA ASP A 191 -6.56 22.81 11.32
C ASP A 191 -6.88 23.20 9.88
N SER A 192 -6.99 22.21 8.97
CA SER A 192 -7.37 22.45 7.57
C SER A 192 -8.88 22.47 7.33
N ARG A 193 -9.69 22.05 8.31
CA ARG A 193 -11.16 21.84 8.19
C ARG A 193 -11.54 20.86 7.07
N GLN A 194 -10.67 19.92 6.76
CA GLN A 194 -10.90 18.92 5.71
C GLN A 194 -11.30 17.58 6.31
N ALA A 195 -12.37 17.00 5.76
CA ALA A 195 -12.74 15.61 5.98
C ALA A 195 -12.05 14.75 4.92
N MET A 196 -11.30 13.75 5.37
CA MET A 196 -10.60 12.80 4.50
C MET A 196 -11.07 11.38 4.82
N THR A 197 -11.21 10.58 3.78
CA THR A 197 -11.51 9.15 3.91
C THR A 197 -10.34 8.37 3.34
N PHE A 198 -9.84 7.38 4.07
CA PHE A 198 -8.72 6.56 3.64
C PHE A 198 -8.99 5.08 3.93
N GLY A 199 -8.48 4.20 3.08
CA GLY A 199 -8.75 2.76 3.09
C GLY A 199 -7.70 1.93 3.81
N GLU A 200 -7.76 0.61 3.58
CA GLU A 200 -6.80 -0.37 4.06
C GLU A 200 -5.37 -0.03 3.60
N ASP A 201 -4.39 -0.22 4.49
CA ASP A 201 -2.96 0.05 4.29
C ASP A 201 -2.63 1.45 3.75
N THR A 202 -3.51 2.41 4.05
CA THR A 202 -3.29 3.82 3.74
C THR A 202 -3.27 4.67 5.01
N GLY A 203 -2.74 5.87 4.88
CA GLY A 203 -2.76 6.88 5.92
C GLY A 203 -3.06 8.25 5.35
N VAL A 204 -3.29 9.18 6.26
CA VAL A 204 -3.34 10.63 6.03
C VAL A 204 -2.53 11.32 7.13
N ASP A 205 -1.83 12.40 6.79
CA ASP A 205 -1.13 13.27 7.74
C ASP A 205 -1.65 14.71 7.67
N SER A 206 -1.08 15.59 8.50
CA SER A 206 -1.49 16.99 8.57
C SER A 206 -1.18 17.82 7.32
N GLU A 207 -0.25 17.39 6.47
CA GLU A 207 0.16 18.12 5.26
C GLU A 207 -0.51 17.58 3.99
N SER A 208 -0.98 16.33 4.03
CA SER A 208 -1.64 15.66 2.90
C SER A 208 -3.05 16.19 2.68
N THR A 209 -3.41 16.37 1.41
CA THR A 209 -4.80 16.69 0.99
C THR A 209 -5.69 15.45 0.88
N GLY A 210 -5.08 14.26 0.92
CA GLY A 210 -5.77 12.98 0.87
C GLY A 210 -4.80 11.79 0.80
N PRO A 211 -5.33 10.56 0.71
CA PRO A 211 -4.52 9.35 0.84
C PRO A 211 -3.58 9.12 -0.34
N ALA A 212 -4.02 9.51 -1.55
CA ALA A 212 -3.21 9.43 -2.77
C ALA A 212 -2.01 10.38 -2.71
N ASP A 213 -2.21 11.58 -2.16
CA ASP A 213 -1.16 12.57 -1.95
C ASP A 213 -0.13 12.05 -0.92
N GLN A 214 -0.59 11.50 0.21
CA GLN A 214 0.34 10.87 1.15
C GLN A 214 1.09 9.69 0.53
N LYS A 215 0.43 8.80 -0.23
CA LYS A 215 1.13 7.69 -0.90
C LYS A 215 2.18 8.18 -1.88
N LYS A 216 1.89 9.26 -2.61
CA LYS A 216 2.86 9.93 -3.49
C LYS A 216 4.07 10.47 -2.71
N GLN A 217 3.82 11.11 -1.56
CA GLN A 217 4.86 11.62 -0.67
C GLN A 217 5.71 10.49 -0.07
N MET A 218 5.08 9.40 0.42
CA MET A 218 5.79 8.25 0.98
C MET A 218 6.60 7.47 -0.05
N GLY A 219 6.15 7.43 -1.32
CA GLY A 219 6.87 6.78 -2.42
C GLY A 219 8.06 7.60 -2.93
N THR A 220 8.16 8.88 -2.55
CA THR A 220 9.23 9.76 -3.00
C THR A 220 10.30 9.86 -1.93
N LEU A 221 11.48 9.27 -2.17
CA LEU A 221 12.65 9.51 -1.33
C LEU A 221 13.20 10.90 -1.65
N ASP A 222 12.85 11.88 -0.82
CA ASP A 222 13.40 13.21 -0.91
C ASP A 222 14.60 13.36 0.05
N PRO A 223 15.83 13.52 -0.46
CA PRO A 223 17.00 13.70 0.38
C PRO A 223 17.11 15.11 0.99
N GLY A 224 16.26 16.07 0.58
CA GLY A 224 16.24 17.43 1.12
C GLY A 224 15.52 17.54 2.48
N ASP A 225 15.82 18.60 3.23
CA ASP A 225 15.02 18.95 4.41
C ASP A 225 13.68 19.55 3.95
N THR A 226 12.58 18.80 4.11
CA THR A 226 11.24 19.24 3.73
C THR A 226 10.77 20.51 4.47
N ARG A 227 11.42 20.85 5.59
CA ARG A 227 11.12 22.07 6.37
C ARG A 227 11.83 23.31 5.86
N SER A 228 12.88 23.17 5.03
CA SER A 228 13.58 24.33 4.47
C SER A 228 12.89 24.88 3.22
N ARG A 229 11.89 24.19 2.69
CA ARG A 229 11.21 24.56 1.45
C ARG A 229 10.06 25.52 1.69
N ASP A 230 9.91 26.49 0.79
CA ASP A 230 8.70 27.29 0.71
C ASP A 230 7.56 26.50 0.02
N GLY A 231 6.34 27.06 0.06
CA GLY A 231 5.16 26.40 -0.49
C GLY A 231 5.22 26.15 -2.00
N ALA A 232 5.93 26.99 -2.76
CA ALA A 232 6.08 26.83 -4.21
C ALA A 232 7.07 25.71 -4.54
N GLU A 233 8.20 25.65 -3.83
CA GLU A 233 9.20 24.59 -3.99
C GLU A 233 8.62 23.23 -3.57
N ARG A 234 7.85 23.18 -2.48
CA ARG A 234 7.15 21.95 -2.06
C ARG A 234 6.21 21.44 -3.15
N THR A 235 5.46 22.35 -3.78
CA THR A 235 4.56 22.00 -4.90
C THR A 235 5.33 21.50 -6.13
N LEU A 236 6.47 22.12 -6.44
CA LEU A 236 7.32 21.71 -7.57
C LEU A 236 7.90 20.30 -7.37
N VAL A 237 8.45 20.02 -6.19
CA VAL A 237 9.04 18.70 -5.88
C VAL A 237 7.95 17.62 -5.80
N ALA A 238 6.80 17.92 -5.19
CA ALA A 238 5.66 17.03 -5.18
C ALA A 238 5.09 16.79 -6.59
N GLY A 239 5.14 17.77 -7.48
CA GLY A 239 4.66 17.69 -8.87
C GLY A 239 5.57 16.88 -9.79
N ARG A 240 6.87 16.76 -9.48
CA ARG A 240 7.89 16.08 -10.31
C ARG A 240 8.78 15.14 -9.49
N PRO A 241 8.23 14.06 -8.91
CA PRO A 241 9.03 13.10 -8.16
C PRO A 241 10.14 12.52 -9.05
N GLY A 242 11.40 12.65 -8.61
CA GLY A 242 12.59 12.17 -9.32
C GLY A 242 13.39 13.24 -10.08
N LEU A 243 12.86 14.45 -10.26
CA LEU A 243 13.59 15.61 -10.77
C LEU A 243 13.89 16.53 -9.59
N ASN A 244 14.78 16.14 -8.67
CA ASN A 244 15.26 17.08 -7.66
C ASN A 244 16.26 18.03 -8.35
N PRO A 245 15.87 19.26 -8.70
CA PRO A 245 16.76 20.21 -9.34
C PRO A 245 17.39 20.97 -8.19
N ASN A 246 18.34 20.37 -7.47
CA ASN A 246 19.18 21.17 -6.59
C ASN A 246 20.30 21.75 -7.46
N PRO A 247 20.21 23.01 -7.94
CA PRO A 247 21.16 23.60 -8.86
C PRO A 247 22.28 24.33 -8.09
N GLY A 248 22.30 24.25 -6.75
CA GLY A 248 23.21 24.98 -5.89
C GLY A 248 24.61 24.38 -5.73
N GLY A 249 24.87 23.21 -6.34
CA GLY A 249 26.16 22.53 -6.27
C GLY A 249 26.99 22.79 -7.52
N ALA A 250 27.59 23.97 -7.65
CA ALA A 250 28.68 24.21 -8.59
C ALA A 250 29.86 23.29 -8.24
N GLY A 251 29.96 22.17 -8.93
CA GLY A 251 31.03 21.20 -8.76
C GLY A 251 31.05 20.21 -9.91
N ASN A 252 31.95 20.45 -10.86
CA ASN A 252 32.31 19.52 -11.93
C ASN A 252 32.60 18.12 -11.39
N ILE A 253 31.68 17.15 -11.53
CA ILE A 253 31.95 15.75 -11.18
C ILE A 253 31.22 14.80 -12.15
N PHE A 254 31.57 14.88 -13.45
CA PHE A 254 31.69 13.65 -14.24
C PHE A 254 33.11 13.14 -14.03
N GLY A 255 33.26 12.25 -13.05
CA GLY A 255 34.49 11.56 -12.64
C GLY A 255 34.16 10.21 -11.98
N PRO A 256 35.10 9.25 -11.99
CA PRO A 256 34.81 7.81 -11.89
C PRO A 256 34.39 7.42 -10.47
N GLY A 257 33.17 6.93 -10.34
CA GLY A 257 32.57 6.57 -9.06
C GLY A 257 31.06 6.49 -9.15
N SER A 258 30.56 5.70 -10.10
CA SER A 258 29.14 5.42 -10.28
C SER A 258 28.54 4.95 -8.95
N ARG A 259 27.73 5.79 -8.31
CA ARG A 259 26.97 5.35 -7.13
C ARG A 259 25.92 4.34 -7.59
N PRO A 260 25.75 3.22 -6.88
CA PRO A 260 24.75 2.24 -7.21
C PRO A 260 23.37 2.90 -7.10
N ARG A 261 22.65 2.97 -8.23
CA ARG A 261 21.20 3.16 -8.19
C ARG A 261 20.66 1.95 -7.44
N ILE A 262 20.10 2.17 -6.26
CA ILE A 262 19.31 1.14 -5.59
C ILE A 262 18.05 1.00 -6.44
N GLN A 263 18.08 0.08 -7.39
CA GLN A 263 16.87 -0.43 -8.00
C GLN A 263 16.02 -1.01 -6.88
N PRO A 264 14.71 -0.72 -6.82
CA PRO A 264 13.83 -1.44 -5.91
C PRO A 264 14.06 -2.93 -6.13
N THR A 265 14.43 -3.65 -5.07
CA THR A 265 14.53 -5.10 -5.09
C THR A 265 13.12 -5.65 -5.21
N LEU A 266 12.66 -5.71 -6.45
CA LEU A 266 11.46 -6.42 -6.83
C LEU A 266 11.64 -7.90 -6.46
N PRO A 267 10.61 -8.61 -5.99
CA PRO A 267 10.71 -10.03 -5.70
C PRO A 267 11.14 -10.79 -6.97
N ILE A 268 12.34 -11.38 -6.94
CA ILE A 268 13.05 -12.01 -8.08
C ILE A 268 12.39 -13.34 -8.51
N ASN A 269 11.28 -13.73 -7.89
CA ASN A 269 10.74 -15.09 -8.01
C ASN A 269 9.74 -15.25 -9.16
N ASN A 270 9.83 -14.46 -10.25
CA ASN A 270 9.05 -14.76 -11.45
C ASN A 270 9.86 -15.69 -12.38
N PRO A 271 9.55 -17.00 -12.47
CA PRO A 271 10.27 -17.91 -13.35
C PRO A 271 10.15 -17.54 -14.84
N ASN A 272 9.16 -16.72 -15.18
CA ASN A 272 8.92 -16.27 -16.55
C ASN A 272 9.73 -15.02 -16.90
N PHE A 273 10.56 -14.47 -16.02
CA PHE A 273 11.35 -13.27 -16.27
C PHE A 273 12.83 -13.60 -16.49
N TYR A 274 13.35 -13.28 -17.68
CA TYR A 274 14.72 -13.59 -18.07
C TYR A 274 15.66 -12.38 -17.96
N GLY A 275 15.13 -11.17 -17.80
CA GLY A 275 15.91 -9.96 -17.58
C GLY A 275 15.45 -8.77 -18.43
N PHE A 276 16.35 -7.82 -18.62
CA PHE A 276 16.15 -6.67 -19.51
C PHE A 276 17.24 -6.64 -20.56
N VAL A 277 16.89 -6.30 -21.79
CA VAL A 277 17.84 -6.17 -22.92
C VAL A 277 17.64 -4.85 -23.65
N PRO A 278 18.69 -4.25 -24.23
CA PRO A 278 18.55 -3.01 -24.99
C PRO A 278 17.71 -3.20 -26.25
N GLY A 279 16.77 -2.30 -26.51
CA GLY A 279 15.92 -2.35 -27.69
C GLY A 279 14.54 -1.77 -27.45
N GLN A 280 13.64 -2.02 -28.39
CA GLN A 280 12.21 -1.74 -28.33
C GLN A 280 11.45 -3.03 -28.66
N LEU A 281 10.25 -3.16 -28.11
CA LEU A 281 9.38 -4.33 -28.26
C LEU A 281 7.99 -3.82 -28.62
N ARG A 282 7.37 -4.42 -29.63
CA ARG A 282 6.04 -4.09 -30.12
C ARG A 282 5.21 -5.37 -30.18
N PHE A 283 4.01 -5.30 -29.66
CA PHE A 283 2.96 -6.28 -29.88
C PHE A 283 1.86 -5.59 -30.68
N GLU A 284 1.41 -6.22 -31.76
CA GLU A 284 0.43 -5.67 -32.68
C GLU A 284 -0.66 -6.72 -32.92
N LEU A 285 -1.86 -6.47 -32.41
CA LEU A 285 -3.06 -7.23 -32.77
C LEU A 285 -3.61 -6.62 -34.06
N SER A 286 -3.99 -7.47 -35.01
CA SER A 286 -4.65 -7.05 -36.25
C SER A 286 -5.79 -8.00 -36.58
N TRP A 287 -6.89 -7.45 -37.09
CA TRP A 287 -8.05 -8.21 -37.53
C TRP A 287 -8.70 -7.55 -38.73
N SER A 288 -9.42 -8.34 -39.54
CA SER A 288 -10.18 -7.79 -40.66
C SER A 288 -11.50 -7.22 -40.17
N ASN A 289 -11.71 -5.92 -40.38
CA ASN A 289 -13.03 -5.32 -40.24
C ASN A 289 -13.86 -5.77 -41.44
N GLY A 290 -14.64 -6.83 -41.25
CA GLY A 290 -15.54 -7.37 -42.27
C GLY A 290 -16.53 -6.29 -42.70
N TYR A 291 -16.22 -5.60 -43.81
CA TYR A 291 -17.02 -4.56 -44.44
C TYR A 291 -17.14 -3.25 -43.65
N GLY A 292 -16.16 -2.35 -43.88
CA GLY A 292 -16.33 -0.90 -43.76
C GLY A 292 -16.87 -0.43 -42.40
N TYR A 293 -15.95 -0.13 -41.49
CA TYR A 293 -16.25 0.52 -40.22
C TYR A 293 -16.90 1.89 -40.48
N THR A 294 -18.22 1.93 -40.61
CA THR A 294 -18.98 3.18 -40.52
C THR A 294 -19.07 3.49 -39.03
N SER A 295 -18.30 4.49 -38.60
CA SER A 295 -18.13 4.94 -37.21
C SER A 295 -19.34 4.68 -36.31
N ILE A 296 -19.10 4.09 -35.13
CA ILE A 296 -20.05 3.87 -34.02
C ILE A 296 -20.84 5.13 -33.60
N PHE A 297 -20.43 6.32 -34.04
CA PHE A 297 -21.12 7.59 -33.83
C PHE A 297 -22.23 7.87 -34.86
N ALA A 298 -22.98 6.85 -35.29
CA ALA A 298 -24.26 7.11 -35.95
C ALA A 298 -25.15 7.82 -34.92
N GLY A 299 -25.68 8.99 -35.27
CA GLY A 299 -26.42 9.83 -34.33
C GLY A 299 -27.62 9.08 -33.77
N GLU A 300 -28.03 9.45 -32.56
CA GLU A 300 -29.25 8.95 -31.93
C GLU A 300 -30.45 9.17 -32.89
N GLY A 301 -30.86 8.12 -33.62
CA GLY A 301 -31.90 8.18 -34.65
C GLY A 301 -31.60 7.46 -35.97
N ASP A 302 -30.35 7.10 -36.25
CA ASP A 302 -30.03 6.27 -37.42
C ASP A 302 -30.43 4.81 -37.17
N PRO A 303 -30.95 4.09 -38.19
CA PRO A 303 -31.27 2.66 -38.04
C PRO A 303 -30.01 1.91 -37.56
N PRO A 304 -30.17 0.87 -36.72
CA PRO A 304 -29.03 0.08 -36.26
C PRO A 304 -28.21 -0.36 -37.49
N PRO A 305 -26.90 -0.08 -37.52
CA PRO A 305 -26.08 -0.38 -38.68
C PRO A 305 -26.22 -1.87 -38.99
N THR A 306 -26.66 -2.19 -40.21
CA THR A 306 -26.74 -3.57 -40.73
C THR A 306 -25.38 -4.10 -41.18
N THR A 307 -24.30 -3.43 -40.77
CA THR A 307 -22.93 -3.82 -41.09
C THR A 307 -22.41 -4.71 -39.97
N ALA A 308 -21.69 -5.77 -40.37
CA ALA A 308 -20.98 -6.62 -39.42
C ALA A 308 -20.05 -5.73 -38.57
N GLN A 309 -20.06 -5.94 -37.26
CA GLN A 309 -19.20 -5.23 -36.33
C GLN A 309 -18.31 -6.27 -35.64
N SER A 310 -17.04 -5.92 -35.48
CA SER A 310 -16.06 -6.72 -34.77
C SER A 310 -15.15 -5.75 -34.04
N ASP A 311 -15.28 -5.71 -32.72
CA ASP A 311 -14.42 -4.95 -31.84
C ASP A 311 -13.57 -5.94 -31.04
N LEU A 312 -12.25 -5.80 -31.10
CA LEU A 312 -11.35 -6.68 -30.37
C LEU A 312 -10.53 -5.81 -29.44
N ASP A 313 -10.47 -6.19 -28.16
CA ASP A 313 -9.60 -5.56 -27.18
C ASP A 313 -8.31 -6.39 -27.04
N PHE A 314 -7.17 -5.72 -27.06
CA PHE A 314 -5.85 -6.31 -26.89
C PHE A 314 -5.24 -5.95 -25.55
N TRP A 315 -4.67 -6.95 -24.88
CA TRP A 315 -3.88 -6.70 -23.68
C TRP A 315 -2.63 -7.56 -23.58
N VAL A 316 -1.62 -7.03 -22.89
CA VAL A 316 -0.33 -7.68 -22.67
C VAL A 316 0.06 -7.59 -21.20
N LYS A 317 0.42 -8.73 -20.63
CA LYS A 317 1.00 -8.87 -19.29
C LYS A 317 2.48 -9.16 -19.40
N SER A 318 3.28 -8.21 -18.94
CA SER A 318 4.75 -8.31 -18.90
C SER A 318 5.23 -9.33 -17.86
N PRO A 319 6.32 -10.07 -18.13
CA PRO A 319 6.95 -10.94 -17.14
C PRO A 319 7.70 -10.16 -16.06
N ALA A 320 7.97 -8.86 -16.24
CA ALA A 320 8.72 -8.10 -15.25
C ALA A 320 7.97 -8.04 -13.90
N PRO A 321 8.65 -8.25 -12.76
CA PRO A 321 7.94 -8.34 -11.50
C PRO A 321 7.24 -7.02 -11.12
N GLY A 322 6.00 -7.11 -10.64
CA GLY A 322 5.20 -5.96 -10.24
C GLY A 322 4.47 -5.24 -11.38
N ASP A 323 4.63 -5.69 -12.63
CA ASP A 323 3.87 -5.12 -13.74
C ASP A 323 2.39 -5.48 -13.72
N VAL A 324 1.59 -4.53 -14.21
CA VAL A 324 0.14 -4.65 -14.41
C VAL A 324 -0.13 -4.97 -15.89
N ILE A 325 -1.29 -5.58 -16.15
CA ILE A 325 -1.85 -5.77 -17.50
C ILE A 325 -2.01 -4.40 -18.17
N ILE A 326 -1.47 -4.26 -19.38
CA ILE A 326 -1.74 -3.12 -20.27
C ILE A 326 -2.80 -3.57 -21.26
N GLY A 327 -3.90 -2.83 -21.42
CA GLY A 327 -4.87 -3.06 -22.48
C GLY A 327 -5.33 -1.77 -23.14
N THR A 328 -5.79 -1.88 -24.38
CA THR A 328 -6.21 -0.77 -25.27
C THR A 328 -7.52 -0.11 -24.86
N PHE A 329 -8.38 -0.80 -24.11
CA PHE A 329 -9.61 -0.27 -23.47
C PHE A 329 -9.40 0.98 -22.58
N SER A 330 -8.16 1.42 -22.37
CA SER A 330 -7.83 2.62 -21.64
C SER A 330 -6.60 3.30 -22.25
N LEU A 331 -6.86 4.16 -23.24
CA LEU A 331 -5.85 5.00 -23.90
C LEU A 331 -4.84 5.61 -22.89
N ASN A 332 -3.55 5.56 -23.24
CA ASN A 332 -2.43 6.16 -22.50
C ASN A 332 -2.08 5.55 -21.12
N LYS A 333 -2.50 4.31 -20.82
CA LYS A 333 -1.94 3.61 -19.65
C LYS A 333 -0.51 3.13 -19.91
N THR A 334 0.38 3.43 -18.97
CA THR A 334 1.74 2.90 -18.93
C THR A 334 1.87 1.87 -17.80
N ASN A 335 2.68 0.83 -17.98
CA ASN A 335 3.06 -0.07 -16.88
C ASN A 335 4.44 0.30 -16.28
N LEU A 336 4.86 -0.42 -15.24
CA LEU A 336 6.11 -0.16 -14.53
C LEU A 336 7.35 -0.53 -15.35
N SER A 337 7.25 -1.49 -16.28
CA SER A 337 8.33 -1.79 -17.25
C SER A 337 8.39 -0.85 -18.45
N GLY A 338 7.47 0.11 -18.56
CA GLY A 338 7.48 1.14 -19.61
C GLY A 338 6.77 0.77 -20.92
N GLY A 339 5.91 -0.25 -20.90
CA GLY A 339 4.98 -0.57 -21.98
C GLY A 339 3.83 0.44 -22.03
N ILE A 340 3.37 0.77 -23.23
CA ILE A 340 2.35 1.78 -23.52
C ILE A 340 1.36 1.21 -24.54
N ALA A 341 0.06 1.24 -24.24
CA ALA A 341 -0.98 0.98 -25.23
C ALA A 341 -1.15 2.20 -26.16
N GLY A 342 -1.12 1.95 -27.46
CA GLY A 342 -1.44 2.92 -28.51
C GLY A 342 -2.94 3.08 -28.70
N GLU A 343 -3.33 4.03 -29.56
CA GLU A 343 -4.72 4.18 -30.01
C GLU A 343 -5.01 3.16 -31.11
N ASP A 344 -6.28 2.75 -31.21
CA ASP A 344 -6.74 1.82 -32.24
C ASP A 344 -6.61 2.49 -33.61
N VAL A 345 -5.84 1.85 -34.49
CA VAL A 345 -5.61 2.38 -35.83
C VAL A 345 -6.69 1.84 -36.76
N THR A 346 -7.66 2.70 -37.10
CA THR A 346 -8.75 2.43 -38.04
C THR A 346 -8.70 3.40 -39.22
N ASP A 347 -7.55 3.47 -39.91
CA ASP A 347 -7.27 4.43 -41.00
C ASP A 347 -8.01 4.12 -42.33
N GLY A 348 -9.27 3.69 -42.27
CA GLY A 348 -10.07 3.35 -43.46
C GLY A 348 -9.58 2.11 -44.23
N ASN A 349 -8.60 1.38 -43.68
CA ASN A 349 -8.14 0.10 -44.19
C ASN A 349 -9.18 -0.99 -43.80
N PRO A 350 -9.42 -2.03 -44.61
CA PRO A 350 -10.17 -3.23 -44.19
C PRO A 350 -9.62 -3.97 -42.97
N TYR A 351 -8.54 -3.48 -42.35
CA TYR A 351 -7.93 -4.04 -41.17
C TYR A 351 -7.92 -2.98 -40.06
N ALA A 352 -8.31 -3.39 -38.87
CA ALA A 352 -8.02 -2.68 -37.65
C ALA A 352 -6.77 -3.27 -37.00
N SER A 353 -6.04 -2.43 -36.27
CA SER A 353 -4.93 -2.89 -35.47
C SER A 353 -4.80 -2.12 -34.17
N GLU A 354 -4.35 -2.83 -33.15
CA GLU A 354 -4.06 -2.33 -31.82
C GLU A 354 -2.61 -2.63 -31.46
N VAL A 355 -1.92 -1.66 -30.86
CA VAL A 355 -0.46 -1.75 -30.66
C VAL A 355 -0.10 -1.48 -29.20
N ILE A 356 0.72 -2.35 -28.60
CA ILE A 356 1.35 -2.14 -27.29
C ILE A 356 2.86 -2.12 -27.47
N GLU A 357 3.53 -1.04 -27.05
CA GLU A 357 4.96 -0.80 -27.30
C GLU A 357 5.76 -0.50 -26.03
N TRP A 358 6.98 -1.03 -25.96
CA TRP A 358 8.02 -0.63 -25.01
C TRP A 358 9.07 0.21 -25.75
N LYS A 359 9.03 1.54 -25.56
CA LYS A 359 9.93 2.50 -26.23
C LYS A 359 11.20 2.84 -25.43
N GLY A 360 11.35 2.26 -24.24
CA GLY A 360 12.49 2.52 -23.35
C GLY A 360 13.83 2.07 -23.93
N PRO A 361 14.96 2.44 -23.28
CA PRO A 361 16.29 1.99 -23.70
C PRO A 361 16.49 0.48 -23.51
N THR A 362 15.64 -0.17 -22.72
CA THR A 362 15.64 -1.61 -22.46
C THR A 362 14.21 -2.14 -22.40
N VAL A 363 14.02 -3.39 -22.81
CA VAL A 363 12.74 -4.10 -22.76
C VAL A 363 12.86 -5.38 -21.92
N PRO A 364 11.78 -5.81 -21.25
CA PRO A 364 11.80 -7.07 -20.51
C PRO A 364 11.87 -8.26 -21.47
N THR A 365 12.58 -9.31 -21.06
CA THR A 365 12.62 -10.63 -21.72
C THR A 365 12.00 -11.68 -20.80
N GLY A 366 11.40 -12.70 -21.40
CA GLY A 366 10.62 -13.69 -20.66
C GLY A 366 9.34 -14.13 -21.36
N VAL A 367 8.46 -14.79 -20.60
CA VAL A 367 7.15 -15.24 -21.08
C VAL A 367 6.10 -14.17 -20.78
N PHE A 368 5.65 -13.49 -21.83
CA PHE A 368 4.53 -12.57 -21.81
C PHE A 368 3.23 -13.37 -21.94
N ILE A 369 2.17 -12.93 -21.28
CA ILE A 369 0.82 -13.41 -21.54
C ILE A 369 0.11 -12.33 -22.35
N VAL A 370 -0.32 -12.66 -23.55
CA VAL A 370 -1.07 -11.75 -24.43
C VAL A 370 -2.49 -12.26 -24.56
N GLY A 371 -3.47 -11.37 -24.41
CA GLY A 371 -4.87 -11.73 -24.50
C GLY A 371 -5.61 -10.90 -25.54
N VAL A 372 -6.59 -11.56 -26.16
CA VAL A 372 -7.53 -10.96 -27.09
C VAL A 372 -8.92 -11.21 -26.56
N ASP A 373 -9.67 -10.14 -26.31
CA ASP A 373 -11.06 -10.18 -25.88
C ASP A 373 -11.95 -9.82 -27.07
N GLY A 374 -12.91 -10.69 -27.39
CA GLY A 374 -13.91 -10.43 -28.42
C GLY A 374 -15.08 -9.64 -27.87
N PHE A 375 -15.31 -8.43 -28.38
CA PHE A 375 -16.43 -7.58 -28.00
C PHE A 375 -17.31 -7.23 -29.20
N SER A 376 -18.62 -7.39 -29.04
CA SER A 376 -19.60 -7.03 -30.07
C SER A 376 -19.32 -7.64 -31.45
N ILE A 377 -18.99 -8.95 -31.51
CA ILE A 377 -18.66 -9.64 -32.76
C ILE A 377 -19.93 -10.24 -33.40
N TYR A 378 -20.48 -9.54 -34.39
CA TYR A 378 -21.72 -9.92 -35.07
C TYR A 378 -21.59 -9.90 -36.60
N ASP A 379 -22.26 -10.83 -37.29
CA ASP A 379 -22.42 -10.80 -38.74
C ASP A 379 -23.39 -9.68 -39.20
N SER A 380 -23.57 -9.52 -40.51
CA SER A 380 -24.47 -8.49 -41.06
C SER A 380 -25.96 -8.76 -40.79
N GLN A 381 -26.30 -9.93 -40.27
CA GLN A 381 -27.62 -10.32 -39.81
C GLN A 381 -27.78 -10.17 -38.29
N GLY A 382 -26.73 -9.71 -37.58
CA GLY A 382 -26.73 -9.55 -36.13
C GLY A 382 -26.54 -10.85 -35.34
N ASN A 383 -26.16 -11.95 -35.98
CA ASN A 383 -25.83 -13.18 -35.26
C ASN A 383 -24.39 -13.13 -34.77
N PRO A 384 -24.09 -13.64 -33.56
CA PRO A 384 -22.72 -13.80 -33.10
C PRO A 384 -21.90 -14.59 -34.12
N THR A 385 -20.71 -14.08 -34.45
CA THR A 385 -19.80 -14.74 -35.39
C THR A 385 -18.39 -14.85 -34.81
N ASN A 386 -17.51 -15.54 -35.52
CA ASN A 386 -16.12 -15.71 -35.13
C ASN A 386 -15.27 -14.69 -35.90
N GLN A 387 -14.45 -13.94 -35.19
CA GLN A 387 -13.53 -12.98 -35.78
C GLN A 387 -12.11 -13.57 -35.84
N PRO A 388 -11.52 -13.75 -37.04
CA PRO A 388 -10.10 -14.09 -37.15
C PRO A 388 -9.22 -12.90 -36.77
N TYR A 389 -8.11 -13.19 -36.09
CA TYR A 389 -7.11 -12.20 -35.70
C TYR A 389 -5.69 -12.73 -35.87
N ASN A 390 -4.73 -11.80 -35.96
CA ASN A 390 -3.30 -12.06 -35.97
C ASN A 390 -2.59 -11.17 -34.94
N ILE A 391 -1.73 -11.74 -34.11
CA ILE A 391 -0.84 -11.04 -33.20
C ILE A 391 0.58 -11.14 -33.77
N THR A 392 1.19 -10.00 -34.05
CA THR A 392 2.59 -9.90 -34.47
C THR A 392 3.40 -9.31 -33.33
N VAL A 393 4.42 -10.04 -32.88
CA VAL A 393 5.37 -9.57 -31.87
C VAL A 393 6.66 -9.25 -32.59
N SER A 394 7.11 -8.01 -32.49
CA SER A 394 8.31 -7.52 -33.17
C SER A 394 9.27 -6.85 -32.21
N ALA A 395 10.56 -7.04 -32.45
CA ALA A 395 11.63 -6.39 -31.71
C ALA A 395 12.44 -5.46 -32.62
N LYS A 396 12.99 -4.40 -32.04
CA LYS A 396 13.85 -3.44 -32.73
C LYS A 396 15.07 -3.16 -31.88
N LYS A 397 16.28 -3.37 -32.41
CA LYS A 397 17.49 -2.91 -31.72
C LYS A 397 17.55 -1.39 -31.79
N LEU A 398 18.21 -0.76 -30.82
CA LEU A 398 18.36 0.72 -30.80
C LEU A 398 19.08 1.28 -32.04
N THR A 399 19.88 0.46 -32.72
CA THR A 399 20.60 0.80 -33.95
C THR A 399 19.79 0.60 -35.23
N ASP A 400 18.73 -0.20 -35.16
CA ASP A 400 17.98 -0.60 -36.33
C ASP A 400 16.92 0.47 -36.64
N GLU A 401 16.57 0.62 -37.90
CA GLU A 401 15.53 1.58 -38.32
C GLU A 401 14.13 0.97 -38.19
N TYR A 402 14.00 -0.33 -38.42
CA TYR A 402 12.73 -1.05 -38.55
C TYR A 402 12.56 -2.12 -37.46
N TYR A 403 11.31 -2.42 -37.13
CA TYR A 403 10.95 -3.58 -36.30
C TYR A 403 11.08 -4.86 -37.11
N THR A 404 11.61 -5.91 -36.47
CA THR A 404 11.69 -7.27 -37.04
C THR A 404 10.71 -8.18 -36.31
N PRO A 405 9.78 -8.85 -37.01
CA PRO A 405 8.91 -9.85 -36.41
C PRO A 405 9.70 -10.99 -35.76
N ILE A 406 9.35 -11.34 -34.53
CA ILE A 406 9.94 -12.46 -33.78
C ILE A 406 8.91 -13.56 -33.49
N HIS A 407 7.62 -13.21 -33.38
CA HIS A 407 6.52 -14.18 -33.30
C HIS A 407 5.31 -13.70 -34.11
N GLU A 408 4.60 -14.66 -34.68
CA GLU A 408 3.30 -14.46 -35.32
C GLU A 408 2.35 -15.53 -34.78
N ILE A 409 1.16 -15.09 -34.35
CA ILE A 409 0.12 -15.95 -33.78
C ILE A 409 -1.18 -15.63 -34.48
N SER A 410 -1.90 -16.65 -34.95
CA SER A 410 -3.21 -16.48 -35.58
C SER A 410 -4.25 -17.26 -34.80
N GLY A 411 -5.46 -16.69 -34.70
CA GLY A 411 -6.57 -17.33 -33.99
C GLY A 411 -7.92 -16.83 -34.46
N THR A 412 -8.97 -17.34 -33.81
CA THR A 412 -10.35 -16.88 -33.98
C THR A 412 -10.98 -16.69 -32.61
N VAL A 413 -11.67 -15.57 -32.39
CA VAL A 413 -12.35 -15.25 -31.13
C VAL A 413 -13.84 -14.99 -31.38
N ASN A 414 -14.68 -15.39 -30.44
CA ASN A 414 -16.12 -15.20 -30.50
C ASN A 414 -16.55 -14.04 -29.58
N ASP A 415 -17.77 -13.55 -29.74
CA ASP A 415 -18.34 -12.53 -28.86
C ASP A 415 -18.30 -12.97 -27.38
N ASN A 416 -17.83 -12.08 -26.51
CA ASN A 416 -17.61 -12.29 -25.07
C ASN A 416 -16.65 -13.44 -24.73
N GLN A 417 -15.72 -13.79 -25.63
CA GLN A 417 -14.66 -14.76 -25.37
C GLN A 417 -13.31 -14.08 -25.20
N THR A 418 -12.55 -14.53 -24.21
CA THR A 418 -11.12 -14.21 -24.01
C THR A 418 -10.25 -15.35 -24.50
N ILE A 419 -9.21 -15.05 -25.27
CA ILE A 419 -8.17 -16.01 -25.66
C ILE A 419 -6.80 -15.49 -25.22
N GLU A 420 -6.06 -16.32 -24.48
CA GLU A 420 -4.71 -16.00 -24.00
C GLU A 420 -3.66 -16.82 -24.75
N HIS A 421 -2.50 -16.22 -25.00
CA HIS A 421 -1.31 -16.86 -25.55
C HIS A 421 -0.08 -16.55 -24.72
N ASP A 422 0.77 -17.55 -24.53
CA ASP A 422 2.09 -17.38 -23.94
C ASP A 422 3.11 -17.06 -25.04
N VAL A 423 3.77 -15.90 -24.94
CA VAL A 423 4.79 -15.43 -25.88
C VAL A 423 6.13 -15.34 -25.19
N THR A 424 7.07 -16.19 -25.59
CA THR A 424 8.43 -16.18 -25.04
C THR A 424 9.32 -15.24 -25.85
N VAL A 425 9.64 -14.08 -25.29
CA VAL A 425 10.54 -13.10 -25.93
C VAL A 425 11.97 -13.33 -25.43
N GLU A 426 12.78 -13.90 -26.30
CA GLU A 426 14.21 -14.09 -26.11
C GLU A 426 14.98 -13.30 -27.17
N PHE A 427 15.89 -12.41 -26.73
CA PHE A 427 16.82 -11.78 -27.65
C PHE A 427 17.97 -12.75 -27.87
N GLN A 428 18.06 -13.30 -29.08
CA GLN A 428 19.24 -14.03 -29.48
C GLN A 428 20.43 -13.06 -29.39
N THR A 429 21.25 -13.22 -28.37
CA THR A 429 22.60 -12.69 -28.40
C THR A 429 23.28 -13.38 -29.56
N GLN A 430 23.37 -12.71 -30.71
CA GLN A 430 24.25 -13.16 -31.77
C GLN A 430 25.62 -13.27 -31.12
N THR A 431 26.04 -14.49 -30.83
CA THR A 431 27.42 -14.75 -30.45
C THR A 431 28.20 -14.30 -31.68
N PRO A 432 29.10 -13.31 -31.58
CA PRO A 432 29.85 -12.86 -32.74
C PRO A 432 30.48 -14.12 -33.36
N SER A 433 30.18 -14.40 -34.63
CA SER A 433 30.86 -15.49 -35.31
C SER A 433 32.34 -15.14 -35.25
N ILE A 434 33.11 -15.96 -34.53
CA ILE A 434 34.56 -15.92 -34.61
C ILE A 434 34.87 -16.62 -35.93
N ASP A 435 34.60 -15.93 -37.04
CA ASP A 435 35.12 -16.33 -38.34
C ASP A 435 36.56 -15.79 -38.44
N GLU A 436 37.47 -16.74 -38.65
CA GLU A 436 38.93 -16.61 -38.74
C GLU A 436 39.44 -15.59 -39.77
#